data_AF-A0A161VCK2-F1
#
_entry.id   AF-A0A161VCK2-F1
#
_cell.length_a   1.000
_cell.length_b   1.000
_cell.length_c   1.000
_cell.angle_alpha   90.00
_cell.angle_beta   90.00
_cell.angle_gamma   90.00
#
_symmetry.space_group_name_H-M   'P 1'
#
loop_
_entity.id
_entity.type
_entity.pdbx_description
1 polymer ?
#
loop_
_entity_poly.entity_id
_entity_poly.type
_entity_poly.pdbx_seq_one_letter_code
_entity_poly.pdbx_strand_id
1 'polypeptide(L)'
;MDDGRAIYYDTPEYAPFWQTVEELNVPFYLHPAMPSETCAYKGREFMLGPVFGFAVETLLHSYRLIGSGLFDRHPNLNIVLGHLAEAYAFTVWRSDRWLQDFSKGYEAEKEISYYFRHIFLLRLPEISLHNPS
;
A
#
# COMPACT_ATOMS: atom_id res chain seq x y z
N MET A 1 -7.29 -0.90 -24.14
CA MET A 1 -6.81 -2.29 -24.30
C MET A 1 -5.75 -2.47 -23.25
N ASP A 2 -6.01 -3.36 -22.31
CA ASP A 2 -5.16 -3.64 -21.16
C ASP A 2 -3.84 -4.24 -21.68
N ASP A 3 -2.73 -3.51 -21.55
CA ASP A 3 -1.41 -3.92 -22.06
C ASP A 3 -0.73 -4.96 -21.15
N GLY A 4 -1.47 -5.50 -20.18
CA GLY A 4 -1.01 -6.46 -19.20
C GLY A 4 -0.14 -5.83 -18.11
N ARG A 5 -0.02 -4.50 -18.05
CA ARG A 5 0.64 -3.81 -16.94
C ARG A 5 -0.35 -3.66 -15.80
N ALA A 6 0.12 -3.91 -14.58
CA ALA A 6 -0.70 -3.65 -13.42
C ALA A 6 -1.04 -2.17 -13.31
N ILE A 7 -2.33 -1.90 -13.09
CA ILE A 7 -2.84 -0.55 -12.88
C ILE A 7 -2.82 -0.30 -11.37
N TYR A 8 -2.00 0.66 -10.95
CA TYR A 8 -1.96 1.13 -9.58
C TYR A 8 -3.00 2.23 -9.35
N TYR A 9 -3.55 2.26 -8.14
CA TYR A 9 -4.66 3.13 -7.78
C TYR A 9 -4.26 4.59 -7.51
N ASP A 10 -2.97 4.94 -7.64
CA ASP A 10 -2.49 6.32 -7.64
C ASP A 10 -2.62 7.01 -9.01
N THR A 11 -3.04 6.27 -10.05
CA THR A 11 -3.21 6.80 -11.40
C THR A 11 -4.43 7.71 -11.53
N PRO A 12 -4.44 8.68 -12.48
CA PRO A 12 -5.55 9.61 -12.67
C PRO A 12 -6.91 8.95 -12.94
N GLU A 13 -6.91 7.74 -13.51
CA GLU A 13 -8.12 6.98 -13.82
C GLU A 13 -8.90 6.59 -12.55
N TYR A 14 -8.24 6.51 -11.40
CA TYR A 14 -8.86 6.21 -10.10
C TYR A 14 -9.28 7.45 -9.31
N ALA A 15 -9.07 8.67 -9.81
CA ALA A 15 -9.47 9.88 -9.10
C ALA A 15 -10.98 9.92 -8.75
N PRO A 16 -11.92 9.55 -9.65
CA PRO A 16 -13.34 9.51 -9.30
C PRO A 16 -13.69 8.46 -8.25
N PHE A 17 -12.94 7.35 -8.21
CA PHE A 17 -13.09 6.32 -7.20
C PHE A 17 -12.75 6.87 -5.81
N TRP A 18 -11.60 7.52 -5.66
CA TRP A 18 -11.18 8.09 -4.38
C TRP A 18 -12.10 9.21 -3.89
N GLN A 19 -12.57 10.06 -4.81
CA GLN A 19 -13.61 11.04 -4.49
C GLN A 19 -14.86 10.36 -3.91
N THR A 20 -15.33 9.29 -4.54
CA THR A 20 -16.53 8.56 -4.08
C THR A 20 -16.30 7.92 -2.70
N VAL A 21 -15.13 7.31 -2.47
CA VAL A 21 -14.80 6.68 -1.18
C VAL A 21 -14.77 7.72 -0.06
N GLU A 22 -14.18 8.90 -0.33
CA GLU A 22 -14.16 10.00 0.63
C GLU A 22 -15.56 10.56 0.91
N GLU A 23 -16.38 10.78 -0.13
CA GLU A 23 -17.77 11.26 0.00
C GLU A 23 -18.64 10.29 0.82
N LEU A 24 -18.43 8.98 0.66
CA LEU A 24 -19.12 7.95 1.43
C LEU A 24 -18.59 7.82 2.86
N ASN A 25 -17.42 8.39 3.17
CA ASN A 25 -16.74 8.29 4.45
C ASN A 25 -16.61 6.84 4.94
N VAL A 26 -16.20 5.94 4.05
CA VAL A 26 -15.98 4.52 4.34
C VAL A 26 -14.49 4.17 4.25
N PRO A 27 -14.00 3.22 5.07
CA PRO A 27 -12.62 2.77 4.95
C PRO A 27 -12.42 1.90 3.69
N PHE A 28 -11.28 2.06 3.03
CA PHE A 28 -10.85 1.21 1.92
C PHE A 28 -9.81 0.19 2.39
N TYR A 29 -10.11 -1.10 2.29
CA TYR A 29 -9.18 -2.18 2.63
C TYR A 29 -8.31 -2.51 1.41
N LEU A 30 -7.01 -2.19 1.47
CA LEU A 30 -6.06 -2.56 0.43
C LEU A 30 -5.55 -3.99 0.70
N HIS A 31 -6.27 -4.99 0.17
CA HIS A 31 -5.91 -6.40 0.31
C HIS A 31 -4.71 -6.75 -0.58
N PRO A 32 -3.77 -7.59 -0.13
CA PRO A 32 -2.67 -8.04 -0.97
C PRO A 32 -3.09 -8.78 -2.23
N ALA A 33 -2.30 -8.58 -3.27
CA ALA A 33 -2.40 -9.30 -4.53
C ALA A 33 -1.04 -9.87 -4.91
N MET A 34 -1.03 -10.74 -5.93
CA MET A 34 0.20 -11.22 -6.53
C MET A 34 1.01 -10.02 -7.07
N PRO A 35 2.35 -10.02 -6.93
CA PRO A 35 3.18 -8.99 -7.52
C PRO A 35 2.92 -8.83 -9.01
N SER A 36 2.80 -7.58 -9.45
CA SER A 36 2.64 -7.24 -10.86
C SER A 36 3.86 -7.65 -11.69
N GLU A 37 5.05 -7.41 -11.15
CA GLU A 37 6.33 -7.81 -11.74
C GLU A 37 6.89 -9.05 -11.05
N THR A 38 6.79 -10.20 -11.73
CA THR A 38 7.16 -11.50 -11.16
C THR A 38 8.57 -11.95 -11.53
N CYS A 39 9.30 -11.19 -12.37
CA CYS A 39 10.60 -11.59 -12.89
C CYS A 39 11.65 -11.85 -11.79
N ALA A 40 11.60 -11.09 -10.70
CA ALA A 40 12.48 -11.24 -9.54
C ALA A 40 12.29 -12.57 -8.77
N TYR A 41 11.18 -13.26 -9.01
CA TYR A 41 10.80 -14.49 -8.30
C TYR A 41 11.08 -15.77 -9.10
N LYS A 42 11.62 -15.66 -10.32
CA LYS A 42 11.87 -16.81 -11.19
C LYS A 42 12.79 -17.85 -10.53
N GLY A 43 12.33 -19.10 -10.44
CA GLY A 43 13.03 -20.20 -9.75
C GLY A 43 12.92 -20.16 -8.21
N ARG A 44 12.05 -19.29 -7.68
CA ARG A 44 11.72 -19.12 -6.26
C ARG A 44 10.22 -18.76 -6.11
N GLU A 45 9.36 -19.36 -6.92
CA GLU A 45 7.94 -19.02 -7.04
C GLU A 45 7.15 -19.17 -5.73
N PHE A 46 7.65 -19.97 -4.77
CA PHE A 46 7.07 -20.08 -3.43
C PHE A 46 6.98 -18.74 -2.67
N MET A 47 7.77 -17.73 -3.08
CA MET A 47 7.77 -16.39 -2.48
C MET A 47 6.70 -15.46 -3.07
N LEU A 48 6.04 -15.81 -4.17
CA LEU A 48 5.08 -14.92 -4.85
C LEU A 48 3.84 -14.58 -4.00
N GLY A 49 3.49 -15.46 -3.07
CA GLY A 49 2.30 -15.32 -2.22
C GLY A 49 2.59 -14.66 -0.86
N PRO A 50 1.92 -15.10 0.22
CA PRO A 50 2.01 -14.49 1.55
C PRO A 50 3.38 -14.64 2.21
N VAL A 51 4.27 -15.48 1.67
CA VAL A 51 5.65 -15.61 2.16
C VAL A 51 6.41 -14.29 2.00
N PHE A 52 6.19 -13.55 0.91
CA PHE A 52 6.90 -12.29 0.67
C PHE A 52 6.20 -11.36 -0.32
N GLY A 53 5.83 -11.86 -1.50
CA GLY A 53 5.38 -11.06 -2.63
C GLY A 53 4.15 -10.20 -2.31
N PHE A 54 3.17 -10.77 -1.60
CA PHE A 54 1.97 -10.06 -1.17
C PHE A 54 2.28 -8.81 -0.36
N ALA A 55 3.16 -8.93 0.65
CA ALA A 55 3.53 -7.81 1.49
C ALA A 55 4.29 -6.74 0.69
N VAL A 56 5.23 -7.15 -0.16
CA VAL A 56 6.02 -6.22 -0.99
C VAL A 56 5.16 -5.44 -1.96
N GLU A 57 4.25 -6.09 -2.69
CA GLU A 57 3.36 -5.42 -3.65
C GLU A 57 2.43 -4.43 -2.95
N THR A 58 1.85 -4.85 -1.82
CA THR A 58 0.92 -4.01 -1.06
C THR A 58 1.64 -2.81 -0.42
N LEU A 59 2.85 -3.01 0.09
CA LEU A 59 3.70 -1.95 0.62
C LEU A 59 4.05 -0.96 -0.49
N LEU A 60 4.51 -1.46 -1.66
CA LEU A 60 4.78 -0.62 -2.83
C LEU A 60 3.56 0.22 -3.19
N HIS A 61 2.38 -0.39 -3.32
CA HIS A 61 1.14 0.30 -3.67
C HIS A 61 0.79 1.37 -2.64
N SER A 62 0.89 1.06 -1.35
CA SER A 62 0.64 2.02 -0.27
C SER A 62 1.57 3.23 -0.32
N TYR A 63 2.86 3.01 -0.60
CA TYR A 63 3.85 4.07 -0.78
C TYR A 63 3.56 4.94 -2.00
N ARG A 64 3.07 4.35 -3.09
CA ARG A 64 2.64 5.09 -4.28
C ARG A 64 1.44 6.00 -3.99
N LEU A 65 0.44 5.51 -3.27
CA LEU A 65 -0.74 6.32 -2.89
C LEU A 65 -0.33 7.55 -2.06
N ILE A 66 0.59 7.37 -1.11
CA ILE A 66 1.14 8.50 -0.36
C ILE A 66 1.92 9.42 -1.29
N GLY A 67 2.90 8.87 -2.01
CA GLY A 67 3.82 9.63 -2.84
C GLY A 67 3.15 10.41 -3.96
N SER A 68 1.98 10.00 -4.44
CA SER A 68 1.19 10.73 -5.44
C SER A 68 0.41 11.93 -4.89
N GLY A 69 0.57 12.25 -3.59
CA GLY A 69 -0.21 13.30 -2.91
C GLY A 69 -1.71 13.00 -2.84
N LEU A 70 -2.12 11.72 -2.92
CA LEU A 70 -3.54 11.35 -2.91
C LEU A 70 -4.24 11.86 -1.65
N PHE A 71 -3.56 11.69 -0.52
CA PHE A 71 -4.08 12.02 0.79
C PHE A 71 -4.06 13.51 1.12
N ASP A 72 -3.32 14.32 0.35
CA ASP A 72 -3.43 15.78 0.43
C ASP A 72 -4.70 16.26 -0.28
N ARG A 73 -5.06 15.61 -1.38
CA ARG A 73 -6.31 15.88 -2.12
C ARG A 73 -7.54 15.33 -1.41
N HIS A 74 -7.40 14.21 -0.70
CA HIS A 74 -8.48 13.50 -0.02
C HIS A 74 -8.12 13.19 1.44
N PRO A 75 -8.05 14.20 2.31
CA PRO A 75 -7.55 14.07 3.67
C PRO A 75 -8.45 13.25 4.61
N ASN A 76 -9.71 12.98 4.23
CA ASN A 76 -10.64 12.18 5.04
C ASN A 76 -10.67 10.70 4.65
N LEU A 77 -9.86 10.28 3.67
CA LEU A 77 -9.74 8.86 3.36
C LEU A 77 -9.16 8.10 4.55
N ASN A 78 -9.67 6.89 4.74
CA ASN A 78 -9.14 5.92 5.69
C ASN A 78 -8.76 4.66 4.92
N ILE A 79 -7.50 4.23 5.03
CA ILE A 79 -7.00 3.02 4.38
C ILE A 79 -6.76 1.96 5.45
N VAL A 80 -7.19 0.73 5.21
CA VAL A 80 -6.96 -0.38 6.12
C VAL A 80 -5.95 -1.34 5.49
N LEU A 81 -4.89 -1.65 6.23
CA LEU A 81 -3.89 -2.65 5.86
C LEU A 81 -3.97 -3.87 6.78
N GLY A 82 -3.84 -5.07 6.18
CA GLY A 82 -3.75 -6.34 6.89
C GLY A 82 -2.33 -6.66 7.34
N HIS A 83 -2.14 -7.89 7.84
CA HIS A 83 -0.81 -8.51 8.03
C HIS A 83 0.21 -7.64 8.79
N LEU A 84 -0.23 -6.96 9.85
CA LEU A 84 0.59 -6.00 10.62
C LEU A 84 1.13 -4.86 9.75
N ALA A 85 0.24 -4.32 8.89
CA ALA A 85 0.52 -3.33 7.86
C ALA A 85 1.62 -3.71 6.88
N GLU A 86 1.76 -4.98 6.52
CA GLU A 86 2.73 -5.39 5.48
C GLU A 86 4.16 -4.94 5.81
N ALA A 87 4.51 -4.96 7.11
CA ALA A 87 5.77 -4.50 7.68
C ALA A 87 6.04 -2.97 7.60
N TYR A 88 5.04 -2.14 7.32
CA TYR A 88 5.16 -0.68 7.23
C TYR A 88 5.92 -0.04 8.40
N ALA A 89 5.62 -0.49 9.63
CA ALA A 89 6.19 0.05 10.85
C ALA A 89 7.72 -0.08 10.90
N PHE A 90 8.30 -1.03 10.17
CA PHE A 90 9.74 -1.27 10.12
C PHE A 90 10.43 -0.50 8.99
N THR A 91 9.70 -0.11 7.95
CA THR A 91 10.29 0.57 6.78
C THR A 91 10.19 2.09 6.87
N VAL A 92 9.15 2.59 7.55
CA VAL A 92 8.75 4.00 7.49
C VAL A 92 9.84 5.00 7.92
N TRP A 93 10.57 4.73 9.00
CA TRP A 93 11.63 5.63 9.47
C TRP A 93 12.75 5.80 8.44
N ARG A 94 13.18 4.67 7.83
CA ARG A 94 14.23 4.68 6.82
C ARG A 94 13.77 5.41 5.55
N SER A 95 12.51 5.22 5.18
CA SER A 95 11.90 5.90 4.03
C SER A 95 11.87 7.41 4.21
N ASP A 96 11.37 7.90 5.35
CA ASP A 96 11.35 9.33 5.66
C ASP A 96 12.77 9.91 5.66
N ARG A 97 13.74 9.20 6.24
CA ARG A 97 15.14 9.65 6.24
C ARG A 97 15.70 9.79 4.83
N TRP A 98 15.43 8.82 3.94
CA TRP A 98 15.91 8.87 2.57
C TRP A 98 15.24 9.97 1.74
N LEU A 99 13.95 10.24 1.98
CA LEU A 99 13.21 11.29 1.28
C LEU A 99 13.78 12.70 1.53
N GLN A 100 14.48 12.92 2.65
CA GLN A 100 15.19 14.18 2.91
C GLN A 100 16.31 14.45 1.89
N ASP A 101 16.95 13.38 1.40
CA ASP A 101 18.06 13.46 0.46
C ASP A 101 17.58 13.26 -1.00
N PHE A 102 16.50 12.49 -1.20
CA PHE A 102 15.97 12.17 -2.52
C PHE A 102 14.43 12.04 -2.52
N SER A 103 13.76 13.06 -3.05
CA SER A 103 12.29 13.14 -3.14
C SER A 103 11.76 13.26 -4.57
N LYS A 104 12.57 12.96 -5.59
CA LYS A 104 12.13 13.09 -6.99
C LYS A 104 10.93 12.17 -7.25
N GLY A 105 9.81 12.74 -7.66
CA GLY A 105 8.55 12.03 -7.90
C GLY A 105 7.72 11.77 -6.65
N TYR A 106 8.11 12.34 -5.50
CA TYR A 106 7.28 12.39 -4.30
C TYR A 106 6.56 13.74 -4.26
N GLU A 107 5.25 13.70 -4.39
CA GLU A 107 4.36 14.87 -4.50
C GLU A 107 3.62 15.19 -3.21
N ALA A 108 3.68 14.30 -2.21
CA ALA A 108 2.98 14.48 -0.95
C ALA A 108 3.58 15.64 -0.11
N GLU A 109 2.72 16.38 0.59
CA GLU A 109 3.14 17.52 1.41
C GLU A 109 3.86 17.12 2.71
N LYS A 110 3.57 15.94 3.24
CA LYS A 110 4.11 15.42 4.51
C LYS A 110 4.95 14.18 4.30
N GLU A 111 5.65 13.75 5.33
CA GLU A 111 6.44 12.52 5.30
C GLU A 111 5.55 11.28 5.31
N ILE A 112 6.09 10.14 4.89
CA ILE A 112 5.35 8.88 4.82
C ILE A 112 4.87 8.47 6.21
N SER A 113 5.68 8.69 7.25
CA SER A 113 5.26 8.40 8.63
C SER A 113 4.10 9.26 9.11
N TYR A 114 3.91 10.46 8.56
CA TYR A 114 2.75 11.28 8.87
C TYR A 114 1.48 10.58 8.40
N TYR A 115 1.36 10.24 7.12
CA TYR A 115 0.15 9.60 6.60
C TYR A 115 -0.07 8.21 7.22
N PHE A 116 0.99 7.43 7.43
CA PHE A 116 0.87 6.14 8.12
C PHE A 116 0.21 6.27 9.50
N ARG A 117 0.52 7.31 10.27
CA ARG A 117 -0.08 7.52 11.60
C ARG A 117 -1.51 8.05 11.58
N HIS A 118 -1.92 8.75 10.52
CA HIS A 118 -3.18 9.50 10.50
C HIS A 118 -4.26 8.90 9.57
N ILE A 119 -3.86 8.08 8.60
CA ILE A 119 -4.75 7.57 7.54
C ILE A 119 -4.85 6.05 7.56
N PHE A 120 -3.78 5.37 7.97
CA PHE A 120 -3.73 3.92 7.92
C PHE A 120 -4.23 3.30 9.22
N LEU A 121 -5.30 2.52 9.10
CA LEU A 121 -5.84 1.67 10.14
C LEU A 121 -5.26 0.27 10.02
N LEU A 122 -4.91 -0.33 11.16
CA LEU A 122 -4.32 -1.66 11.22
C LEU A 122 -5.41 -2.71 11.43
N ARG A 123 -5.44 -3.73 10.55
CA ARG A 123 -6.19 -4.96 10.81
C ARG A 123 -5.24 -6.06 11.25
N LEU A 124 -5.42 -6.53 12.48
CA LEU A 124 -4.72 -7.72 12.96
C LEU A 124 -5.23 -8.95 12.19
N PRO A 125 -4.34 -9.88 11.80
CA PRO A 125 -4.79 -11.11 11.17
C PRO A 125 -5.67 -11.92 12.14
N GLU A 126 -6.72 -12.54 11.62
CA GLU A 126 -7.40 -13.62 12.33
C GLU A 126 -6.43 -14.81 12.38
N ILE A 127 -5.76 -15.00 13.52
CA ILE A 127 -5.05 -16.25 13.79
C ILE A 127 -6.14 -17.29 14.02
N SER A 128 -6.57 -17.97 12.96
CA SER A 128 -7.29 -19.22 13.12
C SER A 128 -6.28 -20.22 13.68
N LEU A 129 -6.35 -20.49 14.98
CA LEU A 129 -5.62 -21.57 15.62
C LEU A 129 -6.17 -22.88 15.06
N HIS A 130 -5.70 -23.27 13.87
CA HIS A 130 -6.02 -24.57 13.33
C HIS A 130 -5.24 -25.58 14.18
N ASN A 131 -5.97 -26.28 15.04
CA ASN A 131 -5.42 -27.35 15.85
C ASN A 131 -5.03 -28.46 14.86
N PRO A 132 -3.74 -28.81 14.71
CA PRO A 132 -3.37 -29.90 13.81
C PRO A 132 -3.96 -31.20 14.36
N SER A 133 -4.73 -31.88 13.51
CA SER A 133 -5.19 -33.25 13.72
C SER A 133 -4.04 -34.24 13.64
#